data_AF-D8M2A3-F1
#
_entry.id   AF-D8M2A3-F1
#
_cell.length_a   1.000
_cell.length_b   1.000
_cell.length_c   1.000
_cell.angle_alpha   90.00
_cell.angle_beta   90.00
_cell.angle_gamma   90.00
#
_symmetry.space_group_name_H-M   'P 1'
#
loop_
_entity.id
_entity.type
_entity.pdbx_description
1 polymer ?
#
loop_
_entity_poly.entity_id
_entity_poly.type
_entity_poly.pdbx_seq_one_letter_code
_entity_poly.pdbx_strand_id
1 'polypeptide(L)'
;MTSLSAETSLSAQAIFYLLRLSCGDADVFWKYRNRLLAQPSAAGNRGNVRVDLGLIRDHITHSAGSNDVCFELGRLYMGIGDYQTALELFEESNDMVSQHHVTWFNMGVCAYFLEDLDSAKRYFSKSLQLKSTFEESKRWLQLLTEGNLEALRVLAESMQRSLKKLCKKVCYVSILKGISGCCAVTTIF
;
A
#
# COMPACT_ATOMS: atom_id res chain seq x y z
N MET A 1 -7.43 -21.31 31.15
CA MET A 1 -7.43 -19.91 30.70
C MET A 1 -7.57 -19.91 29.18
N THR A 2 -8.81 -20.00 28.72
CA THR A 2 -9.21 -20.11 27.32
C THR A 2 -9.54 -18.70 26.81
N SER A 3 -8.57 -18.03 26.18
CA SER A 3 -8.78 -16.70 25.59
C SER A 3 -8.94 -16.80 24.08
N LEU A 4 -10.17 -16.53 23.62
CA LEU A 4 -10.56 -16.01 22.30
C LEU A 4 -10.07 -16.77 21.05
N SER A 5 -10.48 -18.04 20.89
CA SER A 5 -10.46 -18.74 19.60
C SER A 5 -11.83 -18.69 18.91
N ALA A 6 -12.41 -17.51 18.80
CA ALA A 6 -13.66 -17.28 18.08
C ALA A 6 -13.61 -15.94 17.35
N GLU A 7 -12.60 -15.73 16.50
CA GLU A 7 -12.69 -14.73 15.44
C GLU A 7 -13.80 -15.18 14.49
N THR A 8 -15.01 -14.71 14.77
CA THR A 8 -16.08 -14.68 13.79
C THR A 8 -15.54 -13.97 12.55
N SER A 9 -15.37 -14.73 11.47
CA SER A 9 -14.61 -14.37 10.28
C SER A 9 -15.35 -13.33 9.44
N LEU A 10 -15.36 -12.08 9.94
CA LEU A 10 -15.88 -10.93 9.20
C LEU A 10 -15.25 -10.88 7.80
N SER A 11 -16.10 -10.74 6.80
CA SER A 11 -15.62 -10.50 5.44
C SER A 11 -14.90 -9.16 5.38
N ALA A 12 -13.96 -8.98 4.45
CA ALA A 12 -13.28 -7.70 4.28
C ALA A 12 -14.28 -6.55 4.03
N GLN A 13 -15.38 -6.85 3.33
CA GLN A 13 -16.48 -5.91 3.15
C GLN A 13 -17.18 -5.52 4.47
N ALA A 14 -17.44 -6.49 5.36
CA ALA A 14 -18.02 -6.21 6.67
C ALA A 14 -17.08 -5.36 7.54
N ILE A 15 -15.77 -5.55 7.42
CA ILE A 15 -14.77 -4.74 8.12
C ILE A 15 -14.80 -3.29 7.61
N PHE A 16 -14.91 -3.06 6.30
CA PHE A 16 -15.06 -1.69 5.77
C PHE A 16 -16.33 -1.00 6.28
N TYR A 17 -17.45 -1.73 6.40
CA TYR A 17 -18.66 -1.16 7.02
C TYR A 17 -18.44 -0.84 8.50
N LEU A 18 -17.75 -1.71 9.24
CA LEU A 18 -17.43 -1.46 10.64
C LEU A 18 -16.57 -0.20 10.79
N LEU A 19 -15.57 -0.01 9.93
CA LEU A 19 -14.73 1.18 9.91
C LEU A 19 -15.53 2.45 9.61
N ARG A 20 -16.50 2.40 8.69
CA ARG A 20 -17.41 3.53 8.44
C ARG A 20 -18.26 3.84 9.67
N LEU A 21 -18.81 2.82 10.34
CA LEU A 21 -19.63 2.99 11.54
C LEU A 21 -18.81 3.52 12.73
N SER A 22 -17.56 3.09 12.85
CA SER A 22 -16.63 3.57 13.88
C SER A 22 -15.92 4.87 13.50
N CYS A 23 -16.33 5.53 12.41
CA CYS A 23 -15.71 6.78 11.92
C CYS A 23 -14.19 6.68 11.74
N GLY A 24 -13.67 5.53 11.27
CA GLY A 24 -12.25 5.37 11.00
C GLY A 24 -11.38 5.00 12.21
N ASP A 25 -11.98 4.52 13.31
CA ASP A 25 -11.25 4.06 14.52
C ASP A 25 -10.00 3.21 14.20
N ALA A 26 -8.85 3.70 14.65
CA ALA A 26 -7.54 3.12 14.37
C ALA A 26 -7.32 1.75 15.04
N ASP A 27 -7.94 1.48 16.19
CA ASP A 27 -7.84 0.20 16.89
C ASP A 27 -8.67 -0.87 16.20
N VAL A 28 -9.85 -0.49 15.69
CA VAL A 28 -10.67 -1.35 14.83
C VAL A 28 -9.89 -1.71 13.57
N PHE A 29 -9.27 -0.72 12.93
CA PHE A 29 -8.40 -0.97 11.78
C PHE A 29 -7.26 -1.92 12.14
N TRP A 30 -6.52 -1.63 13.21
CA TRP A 30 -5.39 -2.44 13.65
C TRP A 30 -5.79 -3.89 13.89
N LYS A 31 -6.92 -4.12 14.55
CA LYS A 31 -7.45 -5.46 14.84
C LYS A 31 -7.68 -6.28 13.57
N TYR A 32 -8.18 -5.67 12.50
CA TYR A 32 -8.57 -6.37 11.27
C TYR A 32 -7.61 -6.16 10.09
N ARG A 33 -6.49 -5.46 10.28
CA ARG A 33 -5.54 -5.08 9.22
C ARG A 33 -5.08 -6.24 8.35
N ASN A 34 -4.79 -7.41 8.92
CA ASN A 34 -4.32 -8.58 8.16
C ASN A 34 -5.36 -9.01 7.12
N ARG A 35 -6.65 -8.91 7.47
CA ARG A 35 -7.75 -9.26 6.58
C ARG A 35 -7.94 -8.22 5.49
N LEU A 36 -7.79 -6.95 5.84
CA LEU A 36 -7.84 -5.83 4.88
C LEU A 36 -6.67 -5.88 3.91
N LEU A 37 -5.45 -6.14 4.39
CA LEU A 37 -4.25 -6.32 3.57
C LEU A 37 -4.39 -7.50 2.62
N ALA A 38 -5.00 -8.60 3.09
CA ALA A 38 -5.26 -9.77 2.27
C ALA A 38 -6.28 -9.50 1.14
N GLN A 39 -7.16 -8.50 1.29
CA GLN A 39 -8.17 -8.13 0.31
C GLN A 39 -8.42 -6.60 0.27
N PRO A 40 -7.44 -5.80 -0.19
CA PRO A 40 -7.52 -4.34 -0.15
C PRO A 40 -8.68 -3.79 -0.98
N SER A 41 -9.02 -4.48 -2.08
CA SER A 41 -10.09 -4.11 -3.01
C SER A 41 -11.48 -4.67 -2.66
N ALA A 42 -11.63 -5.40 -1.54
CA ALA A 42 -12.88 -6.09 -1.22
C ALA A 42 -14.05 -5.18 -0.81
N ALA A 43 -13.90 -3.85 -0.83
CA ALA A 43 -15.02 -2.93 -0.64
C ALA A 43 -16.05 -2.94 -1.80
N GLY A 44 -15.82 -3.74 -2.86
CA GLY A 44 -16.82 -4.31 -3.78
C GLY A 44 -18.09 -3.49 -4.06
N ASN A 45 -18.14 -2.90 -5.26
CA ASN A 45 -19.32 -2.36 -5.97
C ASN A 45 -20.07 -1.13 -5.43
N ARG A 46 -19.86 -0.65 -4.19
CA ARG A 46 -20.50 0.60 -3.71
C ARG A 46 -19.62 1.52 -2.86
N GLY A 47 -18.44 1.06 -2.47
CA GLY A 47 -17.51 1.81 -1.62
C GLY A 47 -16.22 2.17 -2.36
N ASN A 48 -15.89 3.45 -2.44
CA ASN A 48 -14.57 3.87 -2.85
C ASN A 48 -13.62 3.53 -1.69
N VAL A 49 -12.84 2.45 -1.81
CA VAL A 49 -11.85 2.01 -0.79
C VAL A 49 -11.01 3.21 -0.31
N ARG A 50 -10.68 4.15 -1.20
CA ARG A 50 -9.93 5.37 -0.85
C ARG A 50 -10.66 6.24 0.16
N VAL A 51 -11.98 6.36 0.05
CA VAL A 51 -12.80 7.12 1.03
C VAL A 51 -12.76 6.41 2.38
N ASP A 52 -12.91 5.08 2.40
CA ASP A 52 -12.89 4.31 3.64
C ASP A 52 -11.54 4.39 4.35
N LEU A 53 -10.45 4.31 3.58
CA LEU A 53 -9.09 4.47 4.09
C LEU A 53 -8.77 5.92 4.46
N GLY A 54 -9.39 6.90 3.79
CA GLY A 54 -9.28 8.32 4.11
C GLY A 54 -9.89 8.65 5.47
N LEU A 55 -11.03 8.04 5.80
CA LEU A 55 -11.62 8.17 7.13
C LEU A 55 -10.66 7.74 8.24
N ILE A 56 -9.92 6.65 8.02
CA ILE A 56 -8.91 6.19 8.97
C ILE A 56 -7.82 7.25 9.11
N ARG A 57 -7.24 7.69 7.97
CA ARG A 57 -6.17 8.70 7.96
C ARG A 57 -6.54 9.96 8.75
N ASP A 58 -7.74 10.49 8.49
CA ASP A 58 -8.21 11.73 9.14
C ASP A 58 -8.42 11.55 10.66
N HIS A 59 -8.59 10.31 11.13
CA HIS A 59 -8.80 9.93 12.52
C HIS A 59 -7.62 9.17 13.13
N ILE A 60 -6.44 9.16 12.49
CA ILE A 60 -5.18 8.75 13.14
C ILE A 60 -4.83 9.86 14.13
N THR A 61 -5.56 9.93 15.23
CA THR A 61 -5.41 10.96 16.26
C THR A 61 -4.18 10.64 17.10
N HIS A 62 -2.96 10.94 16.62
CA HIS A 62 -1.68 10.81 17.36
C HIS A 62 -1.69 9.63 18.33
N SER A 63 -2.20 8.47 17.89
CA SER A 63 -2.63 7.44 18.83
C SER A 63 -1.37 6.91 19.48
N ALA A 64 -1.22 7.24 20.76
CA ALA A 64 -0.12 6.87 21.63
C ALA A 64 -0.16 5.36 21.96
N GLY A 65 -0.27 4.52 20.93
CA GLY A 65 -0.09 3.08 20.99
C GLY A 65 1.15 2.71 20.19
N SER A 66 1.84 1.63 20.56
CA SER A 66 3.03 1.15 19.82
C SER A 66 2.74 0.64 18.40
N ASN A 67 1.52 0.83 17.89
CA ASN A 67 1.04 0.23 16.66
C ASN A 67 1.31 1.19 15.50
N ASP A 68 2.04 0.71 14.48
CA ASP A 68 2.34 1.49 13.30
C ASP A 68 1.17 1.44 12.29
N VAL A 69 0.14 2.22 12.61
CA VAL A 69 -1.07 2.32 11.78
C VAL A 69 -0.77 2.94 10.42
N CYS A 70 0.08 3.97 10.37
CA CYS A 70 0.46 4.63 9.11
C CYS A 70 1.19 3.67 8.17
N PHE A 71 2.09 2.82 8.67
CA PHE A 71 2.73 1.79 7.85
C PHE A 71 1.72 0.82 7.23
N GLU A 72 0.78 0.31 8.04
CA GLU A 72 -0.21 -0.66 7.55
C GLU A 72 -1.23 -0.03 6.59
N LEU A 73 -1.57 1.25 6.83
CA LEU A 73 -2.41 2.03 5.92
C LEU A 73 -1.67 2.33 4.61
N GLY A 74 -0.39 2.70 4.67
CA GLY A 74 0.47 2.92 3.51
C GLY A 74 0.55 1.68 2.62
N ARG A 75 0.66 0.49 3.21
CA ARG A 75 0.62 -0.79 2.48
C ARG A 75 -0.72 -1.03 1.76
N LEU A 76 -1.84 -0.58 2.32
CA LEU A 76 -3.13 -0.65 1.64
C LEU A 76 -3.20 0.32 0.47
N TYR A 77 -2.76 1.56 0.64
CA TYR A 77 -2.67 2.54 -0.45
C TYR A 77 -1.73 2.06 -1.58
N MET A 78 -0.59 1.44 -1.26
CA MET A 78 0.26 0.76 -2.25
C MET A 78 -0.49 -0.35 -2.99
N GLY A 79 -1.27 -1.16 -2.26
CA GLY A 79 -2.03 -2.28 -2.81
C GLY A 79 -3.10 -1.84 -3.84
N ILE A 80 -3.69 -0.66 -3.63
CA ILE A 80 -4.67 -0.06 -4.56
C ILE A 80 -4.04 0.85 -5.62
N GLY A 81 -2.71 0.97 -5.63
CA GLY A 81 -1.94 1.75 -6.61
C GLY A 81 -1.91 3.26 -6.37
N ASP A 82 -2.26 3.71 -5.17
CA ASP A 82 -2.14 5.11 -4.75
C ASP A 82 -0.79 5.33 -4.06
N TYR A 83 0.26 5.41 -4.88
CA TYR A 83 1.64 5.45 -4.40
C TYR A 83 2.01 6.78 -3.73
N GLN A 84 1.35 7.88 -4.11
CA GLN A 84 1.57 9.20 -3.52
C GLN A 84 1.10 9.22 -2.06
N THR A 85 -0.15 8.81 -1.82
CA THR A 85 -0.69 8.73 -0.46
C THR A 85 0.06 7.69 0.39
N ALA A 86 0.47 6.57 -0.22
CA ALA A 86 1.29 5.58 0.47
C ALA A 86 2.64 6.16 0.92
N LEU A 87 3.29 6.98 0.08
CA LEU A 87 4.56 7.61 0.41
C LEU A 87 4.43 8.54 1.63
N GLU A 88 3.42 9.41 1.62
CA GLU A 88 3.10 10.32 2.74
C GLU A 88 2.90 9.54 4.06
N LEU A 89 2.14 8.44 4.02
CA LEU A 89 1.91 7.59 5.19
C LEU A 89 3.17 6.88 5.69
N PHE A 90 4.11 6.52 4.80
CA PHE A 90 5.39 5.95 5.23
C PHE A 90 6.33 6.99 5.82
N GLU A 91 6.27 8.24 5.36
CA GLU A 91 6.97 9.36 5.98
C GLU A 91 6.46 9.59 7.39
N GLU A 92 5.14 9.66 7.57
CA GLU A 92 4.52 9.75 8.90
C GLU A 92 4.86 8.57 9.83
N SER A 93 4.90 7.34 9.31
CA SER A 93 5.31 6.13 10.06
C SER A 93 6.75 6.26 10.57
N ASN A 94 7.67 6.73 9.73
CA ASN A 94 9.06 6.95 10.11
C ASN A 94 9.21 8.04 11.17
N ASP A 95 8.38 9.09 11.11
CA ASP A 95 8.40 10.21 12.05
C ASP A 95 7.78 9.86 13.41
N MET A 96 6.72 9.04 13.43
CA MET A 96 5.97 8.76 14.65
C MET A 96 6.43 7.51 15.42
N VAL A 97 6.87 6.46 14.73
CA VAL A 97 7.17 5.17 15.38
C VAL A 97 8.67 4.93 15.43
N SER A 98 9.27 4.59 14.29
CA SER A 98 10.70 4.39 14.16
C SER A 98 11.06 4.17 12.70
N GLN A 99 12.25 4.61 12.31
CA GLN A 99 12.79 4.29 10.99
C GLN A 99 13.08 2.79 10.87
N HIS A 100 12.40 2.12 9.94
CA HIS A 100 12.58 0.69 9.68
C HIS A 100 12.95 0.44 8.21
N HIS A 101 13.87 -0.50 7.97
CA HIS A 101 14.35 -0.83 6.61
C HIS A 101 13.21 -1.15 5.63
N VAL A 102 12.16 -1.86 6.09
CA VAL A 102 10.99 -2.19 5.26
C VAL A 102 10.18 -0.93 4.89
N THR A 103 10.07 0.05 5.78
CA THR A 103 9.39 1.33 5.49
C THR A 103 10.12 2.07 4.38
N TRP A 104 11.45 2.23 4.51
CA TRP A 104 12.28 2.84 3.46
C TRP A 104 12.25 2.06 2.13
N PHE A 105 12.19 0.74 2.18
CA PHE A 105 12.00 -0.07 0.98
C PHE A 105 10.67 0.21 0.29
N ASN A 106 9.57 0.25 1.05
CA ASN A 106 8.25 0.54 0.51
C ASN A 106 8.18 1.97 -0.07
N MET A 107 8.83 2.95 0.54
CA MET A 107 9.01 4.30 -0.02
C MET A 107 9.76 4.26 -1.35
N GLY A 108 10.83 3.46 -1.45
CA GLY A 108 11.58 3.27 -2.69
C GLY A 108 10.73 2.68 -3.82
N VAL A 109 9.87 1.72 -3.48
CA VAL A 109 8.91 1.14 -4.44
C VAL A 109 7.86 2.17 -4.85
N CYS A 110 7.33 2.97 -3.91
CA CYS A 110 6.39 4.04 -4.23
C CYS A 110 7.02 5.07 -5.18
N ALA A 111 8.22 5.56 -4.85
CA ALA A 111 8.96 6.51 -5.68
C ALA A 111 9.23 5.95 -7.09
N TYR A 112 9.56 4.66 -7.20
CA TYR A 112 9.71 4.00 -8.50
C TYR A 112 8.41 4.03 -9.33
N PHE A 113 7.26 3.71 -8.74
CA PHE A 113 5.97 3.76 -9.44
C PHE A 113 5.47 5.19 -9.72
N LEU A 114 6.01 6.18 -9.00
CA LEU A 114 5.84 7.61 -9.27
C LEU A 114 6.84 8.14 -10.31
N GLU A 115 7.66 7.27 -10.90
CA GLU A 115 8.71 7.61 -11.88
C GLU A 115 9.84 8.51 -11.32
N ASP A 116 9.90 8.71 -10.00
CA ASP A 116 11.01 9.38 -9.31
C ASP A 116 12.12 8.38 -8.98
N LEU A 117 12.91 8.06 -9.99
CA LEU A 117 14.01 7.08 -9.88
C LEU A 117 15.13 7.54 -8.94
N ASP A 118 15.33 8.85 -8.79
CA ASP A 118 16.37 9.39 -7.92
C ASP A 118 15.98 9.23 -6.46
N SER A 119 14.72 9.55 -6.10
CA SER A 119 14.20 9.25 -4.76
C SER A 119 14.15 7.75 -4.50
N ALA A 120 13.77 6.93 -5.49
CA ALA A 120 13.77 5.48 -5.34
C ALA A 120 15.16 4.96 -4.93
N LYS A 121 16.23 5.38 -5.63
CA LYS A 121 17.62 5.04 -5.29
C LYS A 121 17.99 5.47 -3.87
N ARG A 122 17.62 6.70 -3.48
CA ARG A 122 17.88 7.22 -2.12
C ARG A 122 17.21 6.37 -1.05
N TYR A 123 15.93 6.03 -1.24
CA TYR A 123 15.16 5.23 -0.29
C TYR A 123 15.65 3.79 -0.18
N PHE A 124 15.99 3.12 -1.29
CA PHE A 124 16.62 1.80 -1.23
C PHE A 124 17.99 1.83 -0.55
N SER A 125 18.77 2.89 -0.77
CA SER A 125 20.05 3.08 -0.08
C SER A 125 19.85 3.26 1.43
N LYS A 126 18.84 4.03 1.85
CA LYS A 126 18.47 4.20 3.26
C LYS A 126 18.02 2.89 3.91
N SER A 127 17.22 2.09 3.22
CA SER A 127 16.86 0.74 3.66
C SER A 127 18.09 -0.12 3.94
N LEU A 128 19.08 -0.12 3.03
CA LEU A 128 20.33 -0.87 3.18
C LEU A 128 21.27 -0.29 4.26
N GLN A 129 21.20 1.01 4.55
CA GLN A 129 21.91 1.60 5.70
C GLN A 129 21.39 1.03 7.02
N LEU A 130 20.07 0.81 7.13
CA LEU A 130 19.46 0.22 8.32
C LEU A 130 19.62 -1.30 8.38
N LYS A 131 19.58 -1.98 7.22
CA LYS A 131 19.81 -3.42 7.12
C LYS A 131 20.55 -3.76 5.82
N SER A 132 21.86 -3.90 5.92
CA SER A 132 22.74 -4.19 4.78
C SER A 132 22.48 -5.54 4.10
N THR A 133 21.86 -6.49 4.80
CA THR A 133 21.50 -7.82 4.30
C THR A 133 20.10 -7.89 3.70
N PHE A 134 19.43 -6.75 3.48
CA PHE A 134 18.09 -6.73 2.92
C PHE A 134 18.12 -6.86 1.39
N GLU A 135 18.08 -8.11 0.92
CA GLU A 135 18.26 -8.49 -0.48
C GLU A 135 17.29 -7.80 -1.46
N GLU A 136 16.05 -7.53 -1.03
CA GLU A 136 15.08 -6.84 -1.88
C GLU A 136 15.56 -5.43 -2.26
N SER A 137 15.97 -4.61 -1.28
CA SER A 137 16.51 -3.27 -1.57
C SER A 137 17.79 -3.32 -2.38
N LYS A 138 18.67 -4.30 -2.12
CA LYS A 138 19.91 -4.49 -2.89
C LYS A 138 19.62 -4.77 -4.36
N ARG A 139 18.67 -5.67 -4.63
CA ARG A 139 18.25 -6.03 -6.00
C ARG A 139 17.66 -4.83 -6.73
N TRP A 140 16.77 -4.08 -6.09
CA TRP A 140 16.18 -2.89 -6.69
C TRP A 140 17.22 -1.80 -6.99
N LEU A 141 18.11 -1.53 -6.03
CA LEU A 141 19.17 -0.54 -6.19
C LEU A 141 20.14 -0.92 -7.33
N GLN A 142 20.55 -2.19 -7.39
CA GLN A 142 21.43 -2.70 -8.45
C GLN A 142 20.84 -2.43 -9.84
N LEU A 143 19.59 -2.83 -10.08
CA LEU A 143 18.93 -2.64 -11.38
C LEU A 143 18.77 -1.16 -11.75
N LEU A 144 18.48 -0.30 -10.76
CA LEU A 144 18.39 1.15 -10.94
C LEU A 144 19.75 1.78 -11.26
N THR A 145 20.85 1.25 -10.72
CA THR A 145 22.22 1.73 -11.01
C THR A 145 22.74 1.24 -12.35
N GLU A 146 22.40 0.01 -12.74
CA GLU A 146 22.78 -0.58 -14.03
C GLU A 146 21.96 -0.02 -15.19
N GLY A 147 20.83 0.66 -14.91
CA GLY A 147 19.93 1.17 -15.94
C GLY A 147 19.15 0.06 -16.66
N ASN A 148 19.04 -1.12 -16.06
CA ASN A 148 18.34 -2.26 -16.66
C ASN A 148 16.82 -2.15 -16.45
N LEU A 149 16.20 -1.29 -17.26
CA LEU A 149 14.77 -0.96 -17.16
C LEU A 149 13.85 -2.17 -17.39
N GLU A 150 14.25 -3.12 -18.23
CA GLU A 150 13.40 -4.29 -18.51
C GLU A 150 13.36 -5.25 -17.31
N ALA A 151 14.52 -5.54 -16.69
CA ALA A 151 14.55 -6.35 -15.48
C ALA A 151 13.83 -5.66 -14.31
N LEU A 152 13.92 -4.34 -14.22
CA LEU A 152 13.22 -3.53 -13.24
C LEU A 152 11.70 -3.59 -13.43
N ARG A 153 11.23 -3.52 -14.68
CA ARG A 153 9.82 -3.70 -15.04
C ARG A 153 9.31 -5.08 -14.66
N VAL A 154 10.04 -6.14 -14.98
CA VAL A 154 9.67 -7.52 -14.61
C VAL A 154 9.61 -7.70 -13.09
N LEU A 155 10.56 -7.11 -12.35
CA LEU A 155 10.58 -7.12 -10.89
C LEU A 155 9.37 -6.39 -10.31
N ALA A 156 9.07 -5.19 -10.81
CA ALA A 156 7.91 -4.40 -10.43
C ALA A 156 6.59 -5.13 -10.73
N GLU A 157 6.47 -5.77 -11.89
CA GLU A 157 5.31 -6.57 -12.27
C GLU A 157 5.13 -7.81 -11.38
N SER A 158 6.23 -8.44 -10.96
CA SER A 158 6.18 -9.56 -10.01
C SER A 158 5.65 -9.09 -8.65
N MET A 159 6.15 -7.95 -8.17
CA MET A 159 5.70 -7.35 -6.91
C MET A 159 4.23 -6.92 -6.99
N GLN A 160 3.84 -6.25 -8.08
CA GLN A 160 2.46 -5.83 -8.29
C GLN A 160 1.54 -7.05 -8.46
N ARG A 161 2.00 -8.16 -9.06
CA ARG A 161 1.24 -9.43 -9.10
C ARG A 161 1.07 -10.02 -7.72
N SER A 162 2.06 -9.93 -6.84
CA SER A 162 1.91 -10.36 -5.45
C SER A 162 0.88 -9.50 -4.72
N LEU A 163 0.95 -8.17 -4.87
CA LEU A 163 -0.06 -7.25 -4.33
C LEU A 163 -1.47 -7.47 -4.92
N LYS A 164 -1.58 -7.77 -6.23
CA LYS A 164 -2.84 -8.04 -6.93
C LYS A 164 -3.39 -9.45 -6.70
N LYS A 165 -2.56 -10.44 -6.39
CA LYS A 165 -3.03 -11.77 -5.93
C LYS A 165 -3.77 -11.66 -4.60
N LEU A 166 -3.43 -10.67 -3.78
CA LEU A 166 -4.21 -10.26 -2.61
C LEU A 166 -5.49 -9.51 -3.05
N CYS A 167 -5.45 -8.69 -4.10
CA CYS A 167 -6.62 -8.02 -4.68
C CYS A 167 -7.39 -8.85 -5.74
N LYS A 168 -7.75 -10.12 -5.49
CA LYS A 168 -8.51 -10.93 -6.48
C LYS A 168 -9.97 -10.46 -6.67
N LYS A 169 -10.14 -9.30 -7.32
CA LYS A 169 -11.10 -8.93 -8.38
C LYS A 169 -10.94 -7.41 -8.59
N VAL A 170 -10.89 -7.03 -9.88
CA VAL A 170 -10.91 -5.66 -10.46
C VAL A 170 -9.55 -4.99 -10.71
N CYS A 171 -9.42 -4.41 -11.92
CA CYS A 171 -8.32 -3.64 -12.53
C CYS A 171 -7.12 -4.41 -13.12
N TYR A 172 -7.43 -5.27 -14.10
CA TYR A 172 -6.62 -5.35 -15.33
C TYR A 172 -7.26 -4.38 -16.33
N VAL A 173 -6.47 -3.69 -17.16
CA VAL A 173 -6.86 -2.60 -18.09
C VAL A 173 -6.80 -1.20 -17.46
N SER A 174 -5.62 -0.56 -17.51
CA SER A 174 -5.45 0.89 -17.76
C SER A 174 -3.98 1.30 -17.95
N ILE A 175 -2.98 0.49 -17.58
CA ILE A 175 -1.57 0.93 -17.62
C ILE A 175 -0.82 0.51 -18.91
N LEU A 176 -1.43 -0.26 -19.82
CA LEU A 176 -0.75 -0.76 -21.04
C LEU A 176 -1.14 -0.07 -22.36
N LYS A 177 -1.85 1.08 -22.33
CA LYS A 177 -2.11 1.84 -23.56
C LYS A 177 -1.88 3.33 -23.37
N GLY A 178 -0.62 3.71 -23.29
CA GLY A 178 -0.19 5.05 -23.70
C GLY A 178 0.14 5.04 -25.19
N ILE A 179 -0.88 5.10 -26.08
CA ILE A 179 -0.72 5.53 -27.48
C ILE A 179 -2.00 6.25 -27.94
N SER A 180 -1.87 7.55 -28.17
CA SER A 180 -2.65 8.47 -29.02
C SER A 180 -4.19 8.54 -28.90
N GLY A 181 -4.66 9.77 -28.63
CA GLY A 181 -5.64 10.42 -29.51
C GLY A 181 -7.13 10.34 -29.15
N CYS A 182 -7.70 11.53 -28.98
CA CYS A 182 -9.06 11.93 -29.36
C CYS A 182 -10.28 11.32 -28.65
N CYS A 183 -11.05 12.24 -28.04
CA CYS A 183 -12.51 12.36 -28.11
C CYS A 183 -13.35 11.06 -28.07
N ALA A 184 -14.13 10.87 -27.01
CA ALA A 184 -15.55 11.26 -27.02
C ALA A 184 -16.27 10.73 -25.77
N VAL A 185 -17.23 11.55 -25.36
CA VAL A 185 -18.31 11.37 -24.39
C VAL A 185 -19.17 10.13 -24.70
N THR A 186 -20.08 9.77 -23.77
CA THR A 186 -21.34 8.97 -23.90
C THR A 186 -21.18 7.53 -23.40
N THR A 187 -22.02 6.86 -22.59
CA THR A 187 -23.19 7.14 -21.73
C THR A 187 -23.48 5.84 -20.95
N ILE A 188 -23.98 5.97 -19.71
CA ILE A 188 -24.95 5.13 -18.97
C ILE A 188 -25.28 3.73 -19.54
N PHE A 189 -25.00 2.67 -18.77
CA PHE A 189 -25.97 1.82 -18.03
C PHE A 189 -25.20 0.82 -17.14
#